data_AF-A0AA97AKX3-F1
#
_entry.id   AF-A0AA97AKX3-F1
#
_cell.length_a   1.000
_cell.length_b   1.000
_cell.length_c   1.000
_cell.angle_alpha   90.00
_cell.angle_beta   90.00
_cell.angle_gamma   90.00
#
_symmetry.space_group_name_H-M   'P 1'
#
loop_
_entity.id
_entity.type
_entity.pdbx_description
1 polymer ?
#
loop_
_entity_poly.entity_id
_entity_poly.type
_entity_poly.pdbx_seq_one_letter_code
_entity_poly.pdbx_strand_id
1 'polypeptide(L)'
;MRMMLKARLDTEKSNEAIRNGTLGKLMQASMEQVKPEAAYFTADNGHRACYLVFDMQDSSQMPAIAEPFFLELDAEVTYTPVMNAEDMQKGLAALGR
;
A
#
# COMPACT_ATOMS: atom_id res chain seq x y z
N MET A 1 -10.84 -8.48 -4.31
CA MET A 1 -10.89 -7.25 -5.11
C MET A 1 -9.50 -6.66 -5.17
N ARG A 2 -9.00 -6.33 -6.38
CA ARG A 2 -7.69 -5.72 -6.54
C ARG A 2 -7.70 -4.29 -6.00
N MET A 3 -6.87 -4.07 -4.99
CA MET A 3 -6.70 -2.81 -4.28
C MET A 3 -5.27 -2.33 -4.40
N MET A 4 -5.12 -1.01 -4.49
CA MET A 4 -3.86 -0.32 -4.26
C MET A 4 -3.92 0.40 -2.92
N LEU A 5 -2.99 0.08 -2.03
CA LEU A 5 -2.67 0.88 -0.86
C LEU A 5 -1.49 1.80 -1.20
N LYS A 6 -1.65 3.10 -0.93
CA LYS A 6 -0.56 4.07 -0.91
C LYS A 6 -0.33 4.50 0.53
N ALA A 7 0.89 4.33 1.05
CA ALA A 7 1.29 4.88 2.34
C ALA A 7 2.37 5.93 2.13
N ARG A 8 2.10 7.18 2.51
CA ARG A 8 3.05 8.29 2.54
C ARG A 8 3.49 8.49 3.98
N LEU A 9 4.76 8.25 4.26
CA LEU A 9 5.28 8.22 5.62
C LEU A 9 5.63 9.62 6.10
N ASP A 10 5.38 9.91 7.38
CA ASP A 10 5.93 11.10 7.99
C ASP A 10 7.47 11.06 7.96
N THR A 11 8.09 12.20 7.65
CA THR A 11 9.54 12.27 7.42
C THR A 11 10.33 12.05 8.71
N GLU A 12 9.86 12.60 9.83
CA GLU A 12 10.55 12.51 11.12
C GLU A 12 10.44 11.10 11.69
N LYS A 13 9.22 10.55 11.75
CA LYS A 13 8.95 9.19 12.22
C LYS A 13 9.69 8.15 11.41
N SER A 14 9.62 8.26 10.09
CA SER A 14 10.33 7.32 9.23
C SER A 14 11.86 7.48 9.33
N ASN A 15 12.41 8.67 9.64
CA ASN A 15 13.84 8.84 9.91
C ASN A 15 14.26 8.15 11.21
N GLU A 16 13.48 8.31 12.27
CA GLU A 16 13.70 7.60 13.54
C GLU A 16 13.68 6.08 13.32
N ALA A 17 12.66 5.58 12.62
CA ALA A 17 12.50 4.17 12.28
C ALA A 17 13.66 3.60 11.42
N ILE A 18 14.31 4.43 10.60
CA ILE A 18 15.53 4.02 9.90
C ILE A 18 16.70 3.91 10.88
N ARG A 19 16.91 4.91 11.72
CA ARG A 19 18.05 4.97 12.64
C ARG A 19 18.04 3.84 13.67
N ASN A 20 16.85 3.48 14.16
CA ASN A 20 16.68 2.38 15.11
C ASN A 20 16.46 1.00 14.44
N GLY A 21 16.40 0.96 13.10
CA GLY A 21 16.27 -0.27 12.31
C GLY A 21 14.88 -0.91 12.32
N THR A 22 13.83 -0.23 12.78
CA THR A 22 12.46 -0.78 12.78
C THR A 22 11.77 -0.66 11.43
N LEU A 23 12.13 0.33 10.59
CA LEU A 23 11.45 0.54 9.29
C LEU A 23 11.55 -0.70 8.39
N GLY A 24 12.74 -1.30 8.29
CA GLY A 24 12.96 -2.49 7.47
C GLY A 24 12.15 -3.70 7.95
N LYS A 25 12.03 -3.88 9.27
CA LYS A 25 11.23 -4.95 9.88
C LYS A 25 9.74 -4.75 9.63
N LEU A 26 9.27 -3.50 9.73
CA LEU A 26 7.89 -3.16 9.42
C LEU A 26 7.58 -3.46 7.95
N MET A 27 8.43 -3.02 7.02
CA MET A 27 8.23 -3.30 5.59
C MET A 27 8.20 -4.80 5.31
N GLN A 28 9.11 -5.58 5.91
CA GLN A 28 9.12 -7.04 5.76
C GLN A 28 7.81 -7.65 6.28
N ALA A 29 7.38 -7.30 7.50
CA ALA A 29 6.13 -7.79 8.07
C ALA A 29 4.92 -7.42 7.21
N SER A 30 4.88 -6.19 6.68
CA SER A 30 3.84 -5.75 5.75
C SER A 30 3.83 -6.58 4.46
N MET A 31 5.00 -6.92 3.89
CA MET A 31 5.04 -7.77 2.68
C MET A 31 4.57 -9.20 2.98
N GLU A 32 4.93 -9.75 4.13
CA GLU A 32 4.53 -11.10 4.55
C GLU A 32 3.02 -11.19 4.85
N GLN A 33 2.44 -10.14 5.43
CA GLN A 33 1.02 -10.05 5.74
C GLN A 33 0.17 -9.79 4.50
N VAL A 34 0.54 -8.78 3.70
CA VAL A 34 -0.27 -8.30 2.57
C VAL A 34 -0.10 -9.18 1.34
N LYS A 35 1.09 -9.75 1.14
CA LYS A 35 1.47 -10.54 -0.05
C LYS A 35 1.06 -9.85 -1.36
N PRO A 36 1.54 -8.62 -1.59
CA PRO A 36 1.14 -7.86 -2.77
C PRO A 36 1.62 -8.56 -4.05
N GLU A 37 0.82 -8.46 -5.11
CA GLU A 37 1.24 -8.86 -6.46
C GLU A 37 2.27 -7.89 -7.05
N ALA A 38 2.27 -6.64 -6.59
CA ALA A 38 3.28 -5.65 -6.92
C ALA A 38 3.50 -4.69 -5.73
N ALA A 39 4.77 -4.41 -5.44
CA ALA A 39 5.16 -3.42 -4.42
C ALA A 39 6.18 -2.45 -5.03
N TYR A 40 5.92 -1.16 -4.90
CA TYR A 40 6.81 -0.10 -5.36
C TYR A 40 7.13 0.83 -4.19
N PHE A 41 8.39 1.23 -4.10
CA PHE A 41 8.89 2.14 -3.08
C PHE A 41 9.49 3.35 -3.79
N THR A 42 9.04 4.55 -3.43
CA THR A 42 9.40 5.77 -4.15
C THR A 42 9.31 6.99 -3.24
N ALA A 43 9.66 8.15 -3.78
CA ALA A 43 9.30 9.44 -3.20
C ALA A 43 7.95 9.89 -3.79
N ASP A 44 7.03 10.30 -2.92
CA ASP A 44 5.74 10.89 -3.28
C ASP A 44 5.66 12.29 -2.66
N ASN A 45 5.60 13.32 -3.50
CA ASN A 45 5.67 14.73 -3.08
C ASN A 45 6.86 15.02 -2.14
N GLY A 46 8.00 14.37 -2.35
CA GLY A 46 9.20 14.53 -1.53
C GLY A 46 9.24 13.70 -0.23
N HIS A 47 8.20 12.89 0.04
CA HIS A 47 8.13 12.01 1.20
C HIS A 47 8.38 10.55 0.82
N ARG A 48 8.91 9.74 1.75
CA ARG A 48 9.02 8.29 1.57
C ARG A 48 7.62 7.69 1.43
N ALA A 49 7.42 6.89 0.40
CA ALA A 49 6.14 6.25 0.17
C ALA A 49 6.28 4.83 -0.38
N CYS A 50 5.26 4.02 -0.13
CA CYS A 50 5.08 2.74 -0.79
C CYS A 50 3.70 2.64 -1.44
N TYR A 51 3.66 1.86 -2.52
CA TYR A 51 2.46 1.50 -3.26
C TYR A 51 2.38 -0.02 -3.30
N LEU A 52 1.34 -0.58 -2.70
CA LEU A 52 1.11 -2.02 -2.61
C LEU A 52 -0.16 -2.36 -3.39
N VAL A 53 -0.04 -3.17 -4.43
CA VAL A 53 -1.19 -3.71 -5.17
C VAL A 53 -1.41 -5.14 -4.72
N PHE A 54 -2.60 -5.45 -4.23
CA PHE A 54 -2.94 -6.75 -3.63
C PHE A 54 -4.42 -7.08 -3.79
N ASP A 55 -4.77 -8.35 -3.60
CA ASP A 55 -6.17 -8.78 -3.61
C ASP A 55 -6.75 -8.79 -2.19
N MET A 56 -7.68 -7.88 -1.93
CA MET A 56 -8.38 -7.75 -0.65
C MET A 56 -9.69 -8.55 -0.69
N GLN A 57 -9.86 -9.49 0.24
CA GLN A 57 -11.03 -10.38 0.28
C GLN A 57 -12.23 -9.72 0.96
N ASP A 58 -11.99 -8.94 2.01
CA ASP A 58 -13.04 -8.29 2.80
C ASP A 58 -12.58 -6.93 3.31
N SER A 59 -13.50 -5.95 3.37
CA SER A 59 -13.18 -4.59 3.82
C SER A 59 -12.71 -4.52 5.27
N SER A 60 -13.04 -5.51 6.12
CA SER A 60 -12.53 -5.61 7.49
C SER A 60 -11.01 -5.84 7.57
N GLN A 61 -10.35 -6.17 6.45
CA GLN A 61 -8.90 -6.30 6.39
C GLN A 61 -8.18 -4.94 6.41
N MET A 62 -8.87 -3.83 6.09
CA MET A 62 -8.25 -2.51 5.98
C MET A 62 -7.52 -2.06 7.26
N PRO A 63 -8.09 -2.16 8.48
CA PRO A 63 -7.37 -1.75 9.69
C PRO A 63 -6.13 -2.61 9.93
N ALA A 64 -6.25 -3.93 9.83
CA ALA A 64 -5.11 -4.83 10.06
C ALA A 64 -3.92 -4.56 9.14
N ILE A 65 -4.18 -4.07 7.91
CA ILE A 65 -3.16 -3.70 6.94
C ILE A 65 -2.62 -2.28 7.17
N ALA A 66 -3.48 -1.30 7.48
CA ALA A 66 -3.10 0.12 7.58
C ALA A 66 -2.53 0.51 8.96
N GLU A 67 -3.02 -0.08 10.04
CA GLU A 67 -2.65 0.30 11.42
C GLU A 67 -1.14 0.31 11.67
N PRO A 68 -0.32 -0.66 11.19
CA PRO A 68 1.13 -0.58 11.35
C PRO A 68 1.73 0.70 10.74
N PHE A 69 1.20 1.18 9.62
CA PHE A 69 1.67 2.41 8.98
C PHE A 69 1.23 3.66 9.77
N PHE A 70 0.02 3.65 10.34
CA PHE A 70 -0.45 4.75 11.19
C PHE A 70 0.33 4.83 12.50
N LEU A 71 0.38 3.73 13.24
CA LEU A 71 0.90 3.70 14.61
C LEU A 71 2.42 3.91 14.65
N GLU A 72 3.15 3.28 13.73
CA GLU A 72 4.62 3.27 13.79
C GLU A 72 5.27 4.37 12.96
N LEU A 73 4.57 4.87 11.93
CA LEU A 73 5.16 5.77 10.93
C LEU A 73 4.37 7.06 10.71
N ASP A 74 3.26 7.26 11.43
CA ASP A 74 2.35 8.41 11.27
C ASP A 74 2.01 8.66 9.79
N ALA A 75 1.77 7.57 9.06
CA ALA A 75 1.63 7.62 7.62
C ALA A 75 0.23 8.08 7.19
N GLU A 76 0.16 8.79 6.07
CA GLU A 76 -1.10 8.96 5.35
C GLU A 76 -1.33 7.74 4.44
N VAL A 77 -2.44 7.03 4.67
CA VAL A 77 -2.80 5.83 3.92
C VAL A 77 -4.03 6.07 3.06
N THR A 78 -3.96 5.70 1.78
CA THR A 78 -5.10 5.71 0.85
C THR A 78 -5.32 4.33 0.25
N TYR A 79 -6.58 3.89 0.21
CA TYR A 79 -7.00 2.69 -0.51
C TYR A 79 -7.73 3.07 -1.80
N THR A 80 -7.39 2.42 -2.91
CA THR A 80 -8.00 2.67 -4.22
C THR A 80 -8.26 1.33 -4.93
N PRO A 81 -9.48 1.00 -5.34
CA PRO A 81 -9.71 -0.12 -6.25
C PRO A 81 -8.99 0.14 -7.57
N VAL A 82 -8.25 -0.84 -8.08
CA VAL A 82 -7.50 -0.70 -9.34
C VAL A 82 -7.75 -1.89 -10.26
N MET A 83 -7.59 -1.65 -11.56
CA MET A 83 -7.71 -2.65 -12.62
C MET A 83 -6.35 -2.86 -13.27
N ASN A 84 -6.00 -4.11 -13.55
CA ASN A 84 -4.89 -4.39 -14.46
C ASN A 84 -5.35 -4.25 -15.93
N ALA A 85 -4.46 -4.51 -16.89
CA ALA A 85 -4.80 -4.38 -18.30
C ALA A 85 -5.94 -5.32 -18.75
N GLU A 86 -5.99 -6.54 -18.22
CA GLU A 86 -7.01 -7.54 -18.54
C GLU A 86 -8.38 -7.13 -17.98
N ASP A 87 -8.43 -6.69 -16.72
CA ASP A 87 -9.63 -6.17 -16.06
C ASP A 87 -10.21 -4.97 -16.84
N MET A 88 -9.33 -4.05 -17.25
CA MET A 88 -9.69 -2.88 -18.03
C MET A 88 -10.26 -3.27 -19.40
N GLN A 89 -9.60 -4.19 -20.12
CA GLN A 89 -10.09 -4.69 -21.42
C GLN A 89 -11.47 -5.35 -21.28
N LYS A 90 -11.66 -6.19 -20.26
CA LYS A 90 -12.95 -6.82 -19.94
C LYS A 90 -14.03 -5.77 -19.66
N GLY A 91 -13.71 -4.75 -18.86
CA GLY A 91 -14.62 -3.65 -18.54
C GLY A 91 -15.01 -2.84 -19.78
N LEU A 92 -14.04 -2.51 -20.65
CA LEU A 92 -14.29 -1.80 -21.90
C LEU A 92 -15.13 -2.60 -22.89
N ALA A 93 -14.89 -3.91 -23.02
CA ALA A 93 -15.67 -4.79 -23.91
C ALA A 93 -17.14 -4.86 -23.52
N ALA A 94 -17.47 -4.69 -22.22
CA ALA A 94 -18.84 -4.67 -21.72
C ALA A 94 -19.61 -3.37 -22.01
N LEU A 95 -18.93 -2.30 -22.48
CA LEU A 95 -19.57 -1.00 -22.76
C LEU A 95 -20.44 -1.00 -24.03
N GLY A 96 -20.54 -2.11 -24.76
CA GLY A 96 -21.49 -2.28 -25.86
C GLY A 96 -21.25 -1.35 -27.05
N ARG A 97 -19.99 -1.00 -27.33
CA ARG A 97 -19.60 -0.33 -28.59
C ARG A 97 -19.34 -1.35 -29.68
#